data_AF-A0A3D5GLW8-F1
#
_entry.id   AF-A0A3D5GLW8-F1
#
_cell.length_a   1.000
_cell.length_b   1.000
_cell.length_c   1.000
_cell.angle_alpha   90.00
_cell.angle_beta   90.00
_cell.angle_gamma   90.00
#
_symmetry.space_group_name_H-M   'P 1'
#
loop_
_entity.id
_entity.type
_entity.pdbx_description
1 polymer ?
#
loop_
_entity_poly.entity_id
_entity_poly.type
_entity_poly.pdbx_seq_one_letter_code
_entity_poly.pdbx_strand_id
1 'polypeptide(L)' 'MDDYSESNQPIRFGDEVAEALNAGAPVVALESTIIAHGLPRPRNLKTAHAIEGAIRAGGAVPAT' A
#
# COMPACT_ATOMS: atom_id res chain seq x y z
N MET A 1 12.46 -17.37 -32.91
CA MET A 1 11.10 -17.49 -32.34
C MET A 1 11.33 -17.38 -30.86
N ASP A 2 11.45 -16.14 -30.41
CA ASP A 2 12.10 -15.87 -29.13
C ASP A 2 11.14 -16.18 -27.98
N ASP A 3 11.73 -16.85 -27.00
CA ASP A 3 11.15 -17.39 -25.78
C ASP A 3 10.73 -16.24 -24.85
N TYR A 4 9.42 -16.08 -24.62
CA TYR A 4 8.85 -15.13 -23.66
C TYR A 4 8.60 -15.83 -22.31
N SER A 5 9.64 -16.42 -21.73
CA SER A 5 9.59 -17.07 -20.41
C SER A 5 10.36 -16.24 -19.38
N GLU A 6 9.74 -15.16 -18.89
CA GLU A 6 9.79 -14.74 -17.48
C GLU A 6 8.80 -13.56 -17.30
N SER A 7 7.81 -13.77 -16.45
CA SER A 7 6.69 -12.87 -16.22
C SER A 7 7.14 -11.50 -15.68
N ASN A 8 7.21 -10.49 -16.54
CA ASN A 8 7.28 -9.10 -16.12
C ASN A 8 5.92 -8.66 -15.57
N GLN A 9 5.61 -9.03 -14.31
CA GLN A 9 4.42 -8.48 -13.65
C GLN A 9 4.70 -7.03 -13.24
N PRO A 10 4.01 -6.03 -13.82
CA PRO A 10 4.29 -4.62 -13.60
C PRO A 10 3.83 -4.13 -12.22
N ILE A 11 3.12 -4.96 -11.45
CA ILE A 11 2.54 -4.62 -10.15
C ILE A 11 2.98 -5.69 -9.15
N ARG A 12 3.52 -5.24 -8.02
CA ARG A 12 3.84 -6.09 -6.87
C ARG A 12 3.05 -5.60 -5.67
N PHE A 13 2.27 -6.51 -5.09
CA PHE A 13 1.59 -6.28 -3.82
C PHE A 13 2.49 -6.72 -2.66
N GLY A 14 2.41 -6.03 -1.52
CA GLY A 14 2.94 -6.58 -0.27
C GLY A 14 2.08 -7.76 0.20
N ASP A 15 2.67 -8.65 1.00
CA ASP A 15 2.02 -9.91 1.42
C ASP A 15 0.65 -9.66 2.07
N GLU A 16 0.56 -8.70 2.99
CA GLU A 16 -0.69 -8.35 3.68
C GLU A 16 -1.78 -7.85 2.72
N VAL A 17 -1.41 -7.09 1.70
CA VAL A 17 -2.34 -6.60 0.68
C VAL A 17 -2.80 -7.74 -0.22
N ALA A 18 -1.88 -8.61 -0.63
CA ALA A 18 -2.21 -9.78 -1.43
C ALA A 18 -3.17 -10.74 -0.69
N GLU A 19 -2.92 -10.99 0.59
CA GLU A 19 -3.80 -11.78 1.45
C GLU A 19 -5.18 -11.14 1.60
N ALA A 20 -5.25 -9.83 1.87
CA ALA A 20 -6.51 -9.10 1.99
C ALA A 20 -7.33 -9.18 0.70
N LEU A 21 -6.70 -8.98 -0.46
CA LEU A 21 -7.36 -9.08 -1.76
C LEU A 21 -7.88 -10.49 -2.03
N ASN A 22 -7.09 -11.53 -1.72
CA ASN A 22 -7.51 -12.92 -1.87
C ASN A 22 -8.68 -13.30 -0.94
N ALA A 23 -8.74 -12.70 0.25
CA ALA A 23 -9.81 -12.89 1.21
C ALA A 23 -11.07 -12.05 0.91
N GLY A 24 -11.04 -11.17 -0.10
CA GLY A 24 -12.10 -10.19 -0.35
C GLY A 24 -12.24 -9.14 0.77
N ALA A 25 -11.19 -8.95 1.56
CA ALA A 25 -11.13 -7.97 2.62
C ALA A 25 -10.90 -6.55 2.06
N PRO A 26 -11.40 -5.49 2.73
CA PRO A 26 -11.24 -4.13 2.25
C PRO A 26 -9.77 -3.67 2.33
N VAL A 27 -9.31 -3.05 1.25
CA VAL A 27 -7.96 -2.46 1.13
C VAL A 27 -8.11 -0.98 0.81
N VAL A 28 -7.29 -0.13 1.44
CA VAL A 28 -7.25 1.31 1.21
C VAL A 28 -5.87 1.70 0.71
N ALA A 29 -5.79 2.17 -0.54
CA ALA A 29 -4.56 2.69 -1.12
C ALA A 29 -4.20 4.08 -0.56
N LEU A 30 -2.92 4.33 -0.32
CA LEU A 30 -2.37 5.59 0.14
C LEU A 30 -1.39 6.17 -0.90
N GLU A 31 -1.46 7.48 -1.13
CA GLU A 31 -0.57 8.13 -2.09
C GLU A 31 0.80 8.46 -1.46
N SER A 32 1.88 8.02 -2.10
CA SER A 32 3.25 8.25 -1.63
C SER A 32 3.70 9.72 -1.73
N THR A 33 3.20 10.51 -2.69
CA THR A 33 3.60 11.92 -2.88
C THR A 33 3.19 12.79 -1.69
N ILE A 34 1.96 12.63 -1.20
CA ILE A 34 1.45 13.37 -0.04
C ILE A 34 2.25 13.04 1.22
N ILE A 35 2.65 11.78 1.37
CA ILE A 35 3.49 11.33 2.48
C ILE A 35 4.92 11.90 2.33
N ALA A 36 5.53 11.80 1.15
CA ALA A 36 6.92 12.17 0.97
C ALA A 36 7.17 13.69 0.94
N HIS A 37 6.31 14.44 0.24
CA HIS A 37 6.54 15.86 -0.07
C HIS A 37 5.43 16.79 0.40
N GLY A 38 4.27 16.27 0.82
CA GLY A 38 3.16 17.08 1.31
C GLY A 38 3.37 17.63 2.73
N LEU A 39 4.24 17.01 3.53
CA LEU A 39 4.50 17.41 4.92
C LEU A 39 6.01 17.37 5.25
N PRO A 40 6.53 18.33 6.05
CA PRO A 40 7.92 18.29 6.49
C PRO A 40 8.16 17.13 7.46
N ARG A 41 9.37 16.54 7.43
CA ARG A 41 9.81 15.60 8.47
C ARG A 41 9.89 16.33 9.83
N PRO A 42 9.54 15.68 10.96
CA PRO A 42 9.06 14.29 11.10
C PRO A 42 7.54 14.13 10.97
N ARG A 43 6.81 15.20 10.63
CA ARG A 43 5.34 15.22 10.61
C ARG A 43 4.77 14.27 9.57
N ASN A 44 5.41 14.12 8.41
CA ASN A 44 5.00 13.16 7.39
C ASN A 44 4.90 11.72 7.90
N LEU A 45 5.92 11.21 8.60
CA LEU A 45 5.94 9.84 9.10
C LEU A 45 4.86 9.64 10.17
N LYS A 46 4.72 10.60 11.09
CA LYS A 46 3.67 10.58 12.12
C LYS A 46 2.27 10.54 11.49
N THR A 47 2.06 11.36 10.46
CA THR A 47 0.79 11.40 9.73
C THR A 47 0.55 10.10 8.97
N ALA A 48 1.55 9.54 8.29
CA ALA A 48 1.44 8.25 7.59
C ALA A 48 1.01 7.14 8.54
N HIS A 49 1.69 7.00 9.69
CA HIS A 49 1.33 5.99 10.69
C HIS A 49 -0.05 6.23 11.31
N ALA A 50 -0.45 7.49 11.53
CA ALA A 50 -1.78 7.80 12.04
C ALA A 50 -2.88 7.42 11.04
N ILE A 51 -2.66 7.64 9.75
CA ILE A 51 -3.58 7.26 8.68
C ILE A 51 -3.66 5.73 8.57
N GLU A 52 -2.53 5.03 8.54
CA GLU A 52 -2.49 3.56 8.55
C GLU A 52 -3.23 2.98 9.75
N GLY A 53 -3.01 3.55 10.94
CA GLY A 53 -3.71 3.16 12.16
C GLY A 53 -5.23 3.36 12.08
N ALA A 54 -5.67 4.48 11.50
CA ALA A 54 -7.09 4.75 11.31
C ALA A 54 -7.75 3.76 10.33
N ILE A 55 -7.06 3.40 9.25
CA ILE A 55 -7.52 2.40 8.27
C ILE A 55 -7.70 1.03 8.94
N ARG A 56 -6.70 0.61 9.73
CA ARG A 56 -6.75 -0.66 10.48
C ARG A 56 -7.87 -0.66 11.51
N ALA A 57 -8.06 0.44 12.24
CA ALA A 57 -9.17 0.58 13.19
C ALA A 57 -10.55 0.52 12.52
N GLY A 58 -10.64 0.92 11.25
CA GLY A 58 -11.83 0.77 10.39
C GLY A 58 -12.02 -0.64 9.81
N GLY A 59 -11.12 -1.59 10.09
CA GLY A 59 -11.20 -2.97 9.61
C GLY A 59 -10.66 -3.20 8.20
N ALA A 60 -9.87 -2.27 7.67
CA ALA A 60 -9.26 -2.39 6.35
C ALA A 60 -7.72 -2.50 6.42
N VAL A 61 -7.11 -2.95 5.32
CA VAL A 61 -5.66 -3.05 5.16
C VAL A 61 -5.13 -1.83 4.40
N PRO A 62 -4.17 -1.06 4.95
CA PRO A 62 -3.54 0.03 4.22
C PRO A 62 -2.55 -0.49 3.16
N ALA A 63 -2.49 0.17 2.01
CA ALA A 63 -1.56 -0.12 0.92
C ALA A 63 -0.87 1.18 0.46
N THR A 64 0.36 1.41 0.93
CA THR A 64 1.15 2.63 0.63
C THR A 64 2.09 2.44 -0.56
#